data_AF-A0A7Y0FYQ5-F1
#
_entry.id   AF-A0A7Y0FYQ5-F1
#
_cell.length_a   1.000
_cell.length_b   1.000
_cell.length_c   1.000
_cell.angle_alpha   90.00
_cell.angle_beta   90.00
_cell.angle_gamma   90.00
#
_symmetry.space_group_name_H-M   'P 1'
#
loop_
_entity.id
_entity.type
_entity.pdbx_description
1 polymer ?
#
loop_
_entity_poly.entity_id
_entity_poly.type
_entity_poly.pdbx_seq_one_letter_code
_entity_poly.pdbx_strand_id
1 'polypeptide(L)'
;MGGRQAVEAVRRGQRWGDPILMPSAAGLGARIGAQVEGAVWADPQKLADACVAAARYLGADAVWVPSFGTAGVPDLEPAIHRDAVQRALAAAGRLQLACVAEIRGPLARAAALGGDLDEALKRVRPDVVAEFEALANLRPDIIVLAEPEPSGEQAENRTLARLYGALRRLAEHYDVLKGMKPAMPGMTGDNAPDLSFGAAAGLSAGRSALVLAVDWTDAGGFAAACAEARGAARQAEQPLIVSCAVALGGEIEPSRCREAAAHIMERV
;
A
#
# COMPACT_ATOMS: atom_id res chain seq x y z
N MET A 1 10.46 -15.51 10.84
CA MET A 1 8.99 -15.48 10.74
C MET A 1 8.67 -14.83 9.41
N GLY A 2 7.73 -15.37 8.62
CA GLY A 2 7.50 -14.89 7.25
C GLY A 2 6.46 -13.77 7.21
N GLY A 3 6.58 -12.85 6.26
CA GLY A 3 5.66 -11.71 6.14
C GLY A 3 4.19 -12.10 5.95
N ARG A 4 3.91 -13.26 5.33
CA ARG A 4 2.54 -13.80 5.27
C ARG A 4 1.94 -14.09 6.65
N GLN A 5 2.74 -14.61 7.58
CA GLN A 5 2.29 -14.86 8.96
C GLN A 5 2.02 -13.56 9.71
N ALA A 6 2.83 -12.54 9.44
CA ALA A 6 2.66 -11.21 10.02
C ALA A 6 1.33 -10.58 9.59
N VAL A 7 1.00 -10.64 8.29
CA VAL A 7 -0.27 -10.10 7.77
C VAL A 7 -1.47 -10.94 8.23
N GLU A 8 -1.33 -12.25 8.35
CA GLU A 8 -2.37 -13.10 8.95
C GLU A 8 -2.64 -12.72 10.41
N ALA A 9 -1.59 -12.38 11.18
CA ALA A 9 -1.75 -11.89 12.55
C ALA A 9 -2.52 -10.56 12.57
N VAL A 10 -2.16 -9.60 11.71
CA VAL A 10 -2.89 -8.34 11.54
C VAL A 10 -4.37 -8.59 11.23
N ARG A 11 -4.66 -9.49 10.30
CA ARG A 11 -6.02 -9.85 9.89
C ARG A 11 -6.86 -10.42 11.03
N ARG A 12 -6.25 -11.22 11.89
CA ARG A 12 -6.89 -11.83 13.06
C ARG A 12 -6.93 -10.91 14.29
N GLY A 13 -6.44 -9.68 14.18
CA GLY A 13 -6.29 -8.77 15.33
C GLY A 13 -5.32 -9.31 16.39
N GLN A 14 -4.36 -10.13 15.98
CA GLN A 14 -3.34 -10.70 16.85
C GLN A 14 -2.15 -9.76 16.98
N ARG A 15 -1.50 -9.80 18.14
CA ARG A 15 -0.26 -9.05 18.36
C ARG A 15 0.86 -9.60 17.48
N TRP A 16 1.68 -8.69 16.97
CA TRP A 16 2.89 -9.00 16.23
C TRP A 16 4.03 -8.13 16.76
N GLY A 17 5.12 -8.76 17.22
CA GLY A 17 6.14 -8.09 18.02
C GLY A 17 7.21 -7.34 17.22
N ASP A 18 7.49 -7.79 15.99
CA ASP A 18 8.47 -7.18 15.08
C ASP A 18 7.72 -6.21 14.13
N PRO A 19 8.32 -5.08 13.69
CA PRO A 19 7.71 -4.26 12.64
C PRO A 19 7.55 -5.04 11.33
N ILE A 20 6.48 -4.75 10.59
CA ILE A 20 6.18 -5.39 9.30
C ILE A 20 6.54 -4.42 8.17
N LEU A 21 7.54 -4.75 7.38
CA LEU A 21 8.08 -3.87 6.33
C LEU A 21 7.36 -4.07 4.99
N MET A 22 6.65 -3.05 4.51
CA MET A 22 5.87 -3.08 3.26
C MET A 22 6.09 -1.82 2.39
N PRO A 23 7.24 -1.69 1.72
CA PRO A 23 7.53 -0.52 0.90
C PRO A 23 6.93 -0.65 -0.52
N SER A 24 6.29 0.40 -1.03
CA SER A 24 6.00 0.54 -2.46
C SER A 24 7.29 0.96 -3.17
N ALA A 25 7.95 0.01 -3.84
CA ALA A 25 9.35 0.17 -4.26
C ALA A 25 9.65 -0.40 -5.66
N ALA A 26 8.66 -0.42 -6.55
CA ALA A 26 8.83 -0.94 -7.91
C ALA A 26 9.97 -0.24 -8.68
N GLY A 27 10.11 1.09 -8.55
CA GLY A 27 11.18 1.84 -9.21
C GLY A 27 12.59 1.48 -8.70
N LEU A 28 12.75 1.31 -7.38
CA LEU A 28 13.99 0.77 -6.80
C LEU A 28 14.30 -0.63 -7.33
N GLY A 29 13.29 -1.49 -7.38
CA GLY A 29 13.40 -2.86 -7.91
C GLY A 29 13.81 -2.91 -9.37
N ALA A 30 13.27 -2.01 -10.20
CA ALA A 30 13.64 -1.86 -11.60
C ALA A 30 15.15 -1.56 -11.73
N ARG A 31 15.67 -0.65 -10.91
CA ARG A 31 17.11 -0.29 -10.89
C ARG A 31 17.98 -1.45 -10.46
N ILE A 32 17.60 -2.17 -9.40
CA ILE A 32 18.32 -3.35 -8.92
C ILE A 32 18.37 -4.44 -10.01
N GLY A 33 17.27 -4.61 -10.74
CA GLY A 33 17.17 -5.54 -11.86
C GLY A 33 17.75 -5.04 -13.17
N ALA A 34 18.39 -3.86 -13.20
CA ALA A 34 18.89 -3.19 -14.41
C ALA A 34 17.84 -3.04 -15.52
N GLN A 35 16.58 -2.81 -15.14
CA GLN A 35 15.45 -2.62 -16.04
C GLN A 35 15.25 -1.14 -16.37
N VAL A 36 14.76 -0.84 -17.58
CA VAL A 36 14.33 0.50 -17.96
C VAL A 36 12.99 0.80 -17.30
N GLU A 37 12.90 1.86 -16.49
CA GLU A 37 11.72 2.19 -15.68
C GLU A 37 10.42 2.22 -16.51
N GLY A 38 10.40 2.90 -17.65
CA GLY A 38 9.23 2.94 -18.53
C GLY A 38 8.79 1.57 -19.06
N ALA A 39 9.72 0.62 -19.22
CA ALA A 39 9.40 -0.74 -19.67
C ALA A 39 8.76 -1.59 -18.57
N VAL A 40 8.99 -1.26 -17.30
CA VAL A 40 8.37 -1.94 -16.16
C VAL A 40 6.86 -1.72 -16.15
N TRP A 41 6.42 -0.51 -16.50
CA TRP A 41 5.02 -0.13 -16.55
C TRP A 41 4.28 -0.59 -17.82
N ALA A 42 4.98 -1.20 -18.78
CA ALA A 42 4.35 -1.72 -20.00
C ALA A 42 4.19 -3.25 -19.97
N ASP A 43 4.79 -3.94 -18.99
CA ASP A 43 4.90 -5.40 -18.97
C ASP A 43 4.61 -5.95 -17.57
N PRO A 44 3.55 -6.77 -17.41
CA PRO A 44 3.17 -7.28 -16.09
C PRO A 44 4.22 -8.18 -15.45
N GLN A 45 5.04 -8.87 -16.26
CA GLN A 45 6.13 -9.69 -15.74
C GLN A 45 7.25 -8.82 -15.19
N LYS A 46 7.65 -7.77 -15.92
CA LYS A 46 8.70 -6.85 -15.46
C LYS A 46 8.30 -6.12 -14.19
N LEU A 47 7.05 -5.66 -14.09
CA LEU A 47 6.52 -5.05 -12.87
C LEU A 47 6.59 -6.02 -11.68
N ALA A 48 6.10 -7.24 -11.85
CA ALA A 48 6.16 -8.24 -10.79
C ALA A 48 7.61 -8.53 -10.36
N ASP A 49 8.53 -8.70 -11.31
CA ASP A 49 9.94 -8.95 -11.04
C ASP A 49 10.62 -7.79 -10.32
N ALA A 50 10.31 -6.54 -10.72
CA ALA A 50 10.80 -5.35 -10.05
C ALA A 50 10.31 -5.30 -8.59
N CYS A 51 9.01 -5.52 -8.34
CA CYS A 51 8.45 -5.53 -6.99
C CYS A 51 9.09 -6.62 -6.11
N VAL A 52 9.30 -7.82 -6.67
CA VAL A 52 9.97 -8.92 -5.97
C VAL A 52 11.45 -8.61 -5.71
N ALA A 53 12.15 -8.02 -6.67
CA ALA A 53 13.55 -7.64 -6.51
C ALA A 53 13.71 -6.61 -5.38
N ALA A 54 12.85 -5.61 -5.32
CA ALA A 54 12.84 -4.62 -4.24
C ALA A 54 12.58 -5.27 -2.88
N ALA A 55 11.54 -6.11 -2.77
CA ALA A 55 11.21 -6.79 -1.52
C ALA A 55 12.37 -7.66 -1.00
N ARG A 56 13.01 -8.44 -1.89
CA ARG A 56 14.17 -9.27 -1.53
C ARG A 56 15.38 -8.44 -1.11
N TYR A 57 15.65 -7.35 -1.82
CA TYR A 57 16.79 -6.49 -1.55
C TYR A 57 16.67 -5.78 -0.20
N LEU A 58 15.47 -5.33 0.16
CA LEU A 58 15.18 -4.66 1.42
C LEU A 58 14.93 -5.61 2.59
N GLY A 59 14.73 -6.92 2.33
CA GLY A 59 14.26 -7.85 3.37
C GLY A 59 12.84 -7.55 3.81
N ALA A 60 11.99 -7.06 2.90
CA ALA A 60 10.61 -6.70 3.20
C ALA A 60 9.73 -7.92 3.47
N ASP A 61 8.64 -7.71 4.20
CA ASP A 61 7.62 -8.72 4.52
C ASP A 61 6.55 -8.85 3.42
N ALA A 62 6.49 -7.89 2.51
CA ALA A 62 5.51 -7.89 1.43
C ALA A 62 6.09 -7.48 0.07
N VAL A 63 5.52 -8.07 -0.98
CA VAL A 63 5.65 -7.59 -2.36
C VAL A 63 4.50 -6.61 -2.62
N TRP A 64 4.82 -5.35 -2.91
CA TRP A 64 3.84 -4.30 -3.16
C TRP A 64 3.77 -3.98 -4.66
N VAL A 65 2.60 -4.19 -5.28
CA VAL A 65 2.38 -4.02 -6.72
C VAL A 65 1.48 -2.80 -6.99
N PRO A 66 2.07 -1.65 -7.35
CA PRO A 66 1.31 -0.44 -7.70
C PRO A 66 0.71 -0.53 -9.10
N SER A 67 -0.44 0.13 -9.29
CA SER A 67 -1.08 0.32 -10.61
C SER A 67 -0.64 1.61 -11.31
N PHE A 68 0.20 2.44 -10.68
CA PHE A 68 0.64 3.71 -11.22
C PHE A 68 2.07 4.02 -10.80
N GLY A 69 2.79 4.74 -11.67
CA GLY A 69 4.19 5.09 -11.46
C GLY A 69 4.41 6.49 -10.91
N THR A 70 5.66 6.93 -11.04
CA THR A 70 6.09 8.31 -10.79
C THR A 70 5.44 9.27 -11.79
N ALA A 71 5.51 10.58 -11.50
CA ALA A 71 4.91 11.61 -12.34
C ALA A 71 5.35 11.48 -13.81
N GLY A 72 4.39 11.46 -14.73
CA GLY A 72 4.63 11.33 -16.18
C GLY A 72 4.55 9.90 -16.72
N VAL A 73 4.42 8.89 -15.86
CA VAL A 73 4.09 7.52 -16.27
C VAL A 73 2.57 7.35 -16.28
N PRO A 74 1.96 6.85 -17.37
CA PRO A 74 0.53 6.58 -17.39
C PRO A 74 0.17 5.48 -16.38
N ASP A 75 -1.01 5.60 -15.78
CA ASP A 75 -1.57 4.52 -14.96
C ASP A 75 -1.69 3.24 -15.81
N LEU A 76 -1.45 2.09 -15.18
CA LEU A 76 -1.55 0.79 -15.83
C LEU A 76 -2.99 0.50 -16.23
N GLU A 77 -3.15 -0.16 -17.37
CA GLU A 77 -4.43 -0.79 -17.67
C GLU A 77 -4.77 -1.83 -16.59
N PRO A 78 -6.03 -1.91 -16.12
CA PRO A 78 -6.43 -2.83 -15.05
C PRO A 78 -6.08 -4.30 -15.33
N ALA A 79 -6.13 -4.72 -16.60
CA ALA A 79 -5.76 -6.08 -16.99
C ALA A 79 -4.26 -6.35 -16.79
N ILE A 80 -3.39 -5.40 -17.16
CA ILE A 80 -1.95 -5.48 -16.98
C ILE A 80 -1.61 -5.51 -15.48
N HIS A 81 -2.22 -4.61 -14.69
CA HIS A 81 -2.01 -4.59 -13.24
C HIS A 81 -2.44 -5.90 -12.58
N ARG A 82 -3.63 -6.42 -12.90
CA ARG A 82 -4.12 -7.71 -12.39
C ARG A 82 -3.16 -8.85 -12.72
N ASP A 83 -2.66 -8.92 -13.95
CA ASP A 83 -1.73 -9.96 -14.37
C ASP A 83 -0.37 -9.84 -13.65
N ALA A 84 0.09 -8.62 -13.36
CA ALA A 84 1.28 -8.37 -12.54
C ALA A 84 1.07 -8.83 -11.09
N VAL A 85 -0.10 -8.53 -10.49
CA VAL A 85 -0.48 -8.97 -9.14
C VAL A 85 -0.53 -10.49 -9.06
N GLN A 86 -1.11 -11.18 -10.05
CA GLN A 86 -1.14 -12.65 -10.09
C GLN A 86 0.27 -13.26 -10.11
N ARG A 87 1.20 -12.67 -10.86
CA ARG A 87 2.60 -13.11 -10.92
C ARG A 87 3.33 -12.84 -9.60
N ALA A 88 3.12 -11.67 -9.03
CA ALA A 88 3.67 -11.29 -7.73
C ALA A 88 3.17 -12.21 -6.61
N LEU A 89 1.88 -12.58 -6.61
CA LEU A 89 1.30 -13.54 -5.67
C LEU A 89 2.00 -14.90 -5.73
N ALA A 90 2.22 -15.43 -6.94
CA ALA A 90 2.93 -16.68 -7.12
C ALA A 90 4.37 -16.61 -6.58
N ALA A 91 5.06 -15.47 -6.78
CA ALA A 91 6.41 -15.26 -6.25
C ALA A 91 6.43 -15.08 -4.72
N ALA A 92 5.54 -14.25 -4.18
CA ALA A 92 5.39 -14.00 -2.76
C ALA A 92 5.10 -15.30 -1.98
N GLY A 93 4.22 -16.16 -2.52
CA GLY A 93 3.94 -17.48 -1.95
C GLY A 93 5.18 -18.38 -1.82
N ARG A 94 6.08 -18.38 -2.81
CA ARG A 94 7.35 -19.13 -2.74
C ARG A 94 8.32 -18.54 -1.71
N LEU A 95 8.29 -17.22 -1.52
CA LEU A 95 9.14 -16.49 -0.59
C LEU A 95 8.57 -16.35 0.82
N GLN A 96 7.34 -16.83 1.06
CA GLN A 96 6.59 -16.64 2.31
C GLN A 96 6.38 -15.15 2.68
N LEU A 97 6.27 -14.30 1.66
CA LEU A 97 5.94 -12.88 1.79
C LEU A 97 4.44 -12.67 1.61
N ALA A 98 3.92 -11.57 2.14
CA ALA A 98 2.60 -11.07 1.78
C ALA A 98 2.62 -10.40 0.40
N CYS A 99 1.44 -10.21 -0.19
CA CYS A 99 1.26 -9.49 -1.44
C CYS A 99 0.25 -8.35 -1.24
N VAL A 100 0.65 -7.15 -1.65
CA VAL A 100 -0.15 -5.93 -1.62
C VAL A 100 -0.43 -5.49 -3.05
N ALA A 101 -1.69 -5.27 -3.38
CA ALA A 101 -2.08 -4.61 -4.62
C ALA A 101 -2.51 -3.17 -4.33
N GLU A 102 -2.03 -2.20 -5.08
CA GLU A 102 -2.39 -0.79 -4.91
C GLU A 102 -3.08 -0.25 -6.17
N ILE A 103 -4.27 0.31 -6.01
CA ILE A 103 -5.07 0.93 -7.07
C ILE A 103 -5.36 2.39 -6.78
N ARG A 104 -5.54 3.20 -7.83
CA ARG A 104 -6.18 4.52 -7.67
C ARG A 104 -7.56 4.33 -7.07
N GLY A 105 -7.83 4.98 -5.95
CA GLY A 105 -9.12 4.92 -5.31
C GLY A 105 -10.17 5.84 -5.97
N PRO A 106 -11.43 5.75 -5.54
CA PRO A 106 -12.53 6.53 -6.09
C PRO A 106 -12.29 8.04 -6.20
N LEU A 107 -11.71 8.68 -5.18
CA LEU A 107 -11.56 10.13 -5.17
C LEU A 107 -10.50 10.58 -6.17
N ALA A 108 -9.37 9.86 -6.25
CA ALA A 108 -8.33 10.10 -7.25
C ALA A 108 -8.88 10.05 -8.68
N ARG A 109 -9.71 9.04 -8.98
CA ARG A 109 -10.32 8.89 -10.32
C ARG A 109 -11.38 9.96 -10.61
N ALA A 110 -12.21 10.29 -9.61
CA ALA A 110 -13.18 11.36 -9.76
C ALA A 110 -12.50 12.73 -9.99
N ALA A 111 -11.41 13.01 -9.28
CA ALA A 111 -10.61 14.22 -9.48
C ALA A 111 -10.02 14.31 -10.90
N ALA A 112 -9.59 13.19 -11.49
CA ALA A 112 -9.08 13.15 -12.85
C ALA A 112 -10.16 13.41 -13.92
N LEU A 113 -11.42 13.07 -13.65
CA LEU A 113 -12.54 13.43 -14.54
C LEU A 113 -12.91 14.92 -14.46
N GLY A 114 -12.73 15.52 -13.28
CA GLY A 114 -13.17 16.88 -12.97
C GLY A 114 -14.69 17.04 -12.91
N GLY A 115 -15.14 18.28 -12.70
CA GLY A 115 -16.57 18.62 -12.61
C GLY A 115 -17.17 18.34 -11.24
N ASP A 116 -18.49 18.10 -11.22
CA ASP A 116 -19.23 17.77 -9.99
C ASP A 116 -18.79 16.41 -9.42
N LEU A 117 -18.51 16.38 -8.12
CA LEU A 117 -17.97 15.19 -7.46
C LEU A 117 -18.95 14.02 -7.47
N ASP A 118 -20.24 14.25 -7.24
CA ASP A 118 -21.22 13.16 -7.17
C ASP A 118 -21.43 12.53 -8.55
N GLU A 119 -21.48 13.34 -9.61
CA GLU A 119 -21.56 12.82 -10.99
C GLU A 119 -20.27 12.11 -11.42
N ALA A 120 -19.10 12.65 -11.06
CA ALA A 120 -17.82 11.99 -11.30
C ALA A 120 -17.75 10.63 -10.58
N LEU A 121 -18.17 10.57 -9.31
CA LEU A 121 -18.23 9.33 -8.52
C LEU A 121 -19.18 8.30 -9.10
N LYS A 122 -20.37 8.72 -9.57
CA LYS A 122 -21.31 7.81 -10.27
C LYS A 122 -20.68 7.21 -11.52
N ARG A 123 -19.88 7.99 -12.24
CA ARG A 123 -19.21 7.55 -13.47
C ARG A 123 -18.06 6.59 -13.21
N VAL A 124 -17.21 6.83 -12.21
CA VAL A 124 -16.05 5.95 -11.92
C VAL A 124 -16.42 4.70 -11.12
N ARG A 125 -17.56 4.71 -10.43
CA ARG A 125 -17.96 3.62 -9.52
C ARG A 125 -17.96 2.23 -10.18
N PRO A 126 -18.55 2.00 -11.37
CA PRO A 126 -18.55 0.67 -11.98
C PRO A 126 -17.13 0.14 -12.21
N ASP A 127 -16.24 0.99 -12.72
CA ASP A 127 -14.87 0.60 -13.06
C ASP A 127 -14.04 0.30 -11.81
N VAL A 128 -14.13 1.15 -10.77
CA VAL A 128 -13.41 0.92 -9.51
C VAL A 128 -13.89 -0.36 -8.83
N VAL A 129 -15.20 -0.61 -8.82
CA VAL A 129 -15.76 -1.82 -8.20
C VAL A 129 -15.30 -3.06 -8.98
N ALA A 130 -15.37 -3.02 -10.32
CA ALA A 130 -14.96 -4.15 -11.16
C ALA A 130 -13.46 -4.46 -11.02
N GLU A 131 -12.60 -3.44 -10.99
CA GLU A 131 -11.17 -3.61 -10.78
C GLU A 131 -10.84 -4.14 -9.37
N PHE A 132 -11.47 -3.56 -8.34
CA PHE A 132 -11.30 -4.03 -6.96
C PHE A 132 -11.74 -5.48 -6.80
N GLU A 133 -12.90 -5.85 -7.36
CA GLU A 133 -13.40 -7.22 -7.31
C GLU A 133 -12.51 -8.19 -8.10
N ALA A 134 -12.02 -7.79 -9.28
CA ALA A 134 -11.08 -8.61 -10.05
C ALA A 134 -9.78 -8.89 -9.28
N LEU A 135 -9.26 -7.90 -8.56
CA LEU A 135 -8.10 -8.07 -7.69
C LEU A 135 -8.44 -8.91 -6.45
N ALA A 136 -9.57 -8.66 -5.80
CA ALA A 136 -9.99 -9.42 -4.61
C ALA A 136 -10.21 -10.90 -4.92
N ASN A 137 -10.66 -11.24 -6.13
CA ASN A 137 -10.74 -12.62 -6.61
C ASN A 137 -9.38 -13.34 -6.68
N LEU A 138 -8.27 -12.61 -6.89
CA LEU A 138 -6.92 -13.17 -6.80
C LEU A 138 -6.48 -13.42 -5.35
N ARG A 139 -7.20 -12.85 -4.38
CA ARG A 139 -6.92 -12.89 -2.93
C ARG A 139 -5.51 -12.42 -2.56
N PRO A 140 -5.09 -11.20 -2.96
CA PRO A 140 -3.95 -10.56 -2.32
C PRO A 140 -4.21 -10.40 -0.82
N ASP A 141 -3.15 -10.31 -0.02
CA ASP A 141 -3.33 -10.17 1.42
C ASP A 141 -3.91 -8.80 1.79
N ILE A 142 -3.58 -7.77 0.99
CA ILE A 142 -4.01 -6.38 1.16
C ILE A 142 -4.33 -5.75 -0.21
N ILE A 143 -5.42 -4.98 -0.30
CA ILE A 143 -5.66 -4.01 -1.39
C ILE A 143 -5.64 -2.60 -0.81
N VAL A 144 -4.78 -1.74 -1.34
CA VAL A 144 -4.64 -0.34 -0.94
C VAL A 144 -5.30 0.57 -1.97
N LEU A 145 -6.14 1.50 -1.49
CA LEU A 145 -6.69 2.59 -2.29
C LEU A 145 -5.80 3.82 -2.12
N ALA A 146 -5.12 4.22 -3.19
CA ALA A 146 -4.33 5.45 -3.23
C ALA A 146 -5.23 6.63 -3.60
N GLU A 147 -5.32 7.60 -2.70
CA GLU A 147 -6.18 8.77 -2.79
C GLU A 147 -5.35 10.05 -2.68
N PRO A 148 -5.85 11.19 -3.19
CA PRO A 148 -5.35 12.49 -2.78
C PRO A 148 -5.80 12.80 -1.35
N GLU A 149 -5.15 13.78 -0.71
CA GLU A 149 -5.68 14.36 0.52
C GLU A 149 -7.03 15.03 0.22
N PRO A 150 -8.13 14.60 0.86
CA PRO A 150 -9.45 15.13 0.56
C PRO A 150 -9.65 16.52 1.16
N SER A 151 -10.38 17.38 0.44
CA SER A 151 -10.94 18.60 1.02
C SER A 151 -12.00 18.28 2.08
N GLY A 152 -12.34 19.24 2.94
CA GLY A 152 -13.41 19.07 3.94
C GLY A 152 -14.74 18.66 3.31
N GLU A 153 -15.12 19.28 2.20
CA GLU A 153 -16.34 18.94 1.46
C GLU A 153 -16.29 17.52 0.87
N GLN A 154 -15.14 17.12 0.33
CA GLN A 154 -14.94 15.76 -0.18
C GLN A 154 -15.05 14.72 0.92
N ALA A 155 -14.50 15.00 2.11
CA ALA A 155 -14.55 14.10 3.26
C ALA A 155 -15.99 13.89 3.78
N GLU A 156 -16.85 14.91 3.67
CA GLU A 156 -18.26 14.85 4.08
C GLU A 156 -19.19 14.23 3.01
N ASN A 157 -18.67 13.90 1.82
CA ASN A 157 -19.48 13.39 0.73
C ASN A 157 -20.03 11.97 1.01
N ARG A 158 -21.36 11.85 1.03
CA ARG A 158 -22.06 10.59 1.33
C ARG A 158 -21.93 9.53 0.24
N THR A 159 -21.83 9.94 -1.04
CA THR A 159 -21.65 9.02 -2.16
C THR A 159 -20.30 8.31 -2.05
N LEU A 160 -19.26 9.08 -1.75
CA LEU A 160 -17.91 8.60 -1.51
C LEU A 160 -17.85 7.63 -0.33
N ALA A 161 -18.44 8.01 0.82
CA ALA A 161 -18.51 7.13 1.99
C ALA A 161 -19.22 5.79 1.69
N ARG A 162 -20.34 5.83 0.94
CA ARG A 162 -21.06 4.61 0.52
C ARG A 162 -20.22 3.73 -0.40
N LEU A 163 -19.44 4.31 -1.30
CA LEU A 163 -18.55 3.58 -2.20
C LEU A 163 -17.43 2.89 -1.42
N TYR A 164 -16.74 3.59 -0.51
CA TYR A 164 -15.73 2.94 0.34
C TYR A 164 -16.32 1.83 1.21
N GLY A 165 -17.53 2.02 1.74
CA GLY A 165 -18.24 0.97 2.47
C GLY A 165 -18.56 -0.26 1.61
N ALA A 166 -18.87 -0.07 0.32
CA ALA A 166 -19.06 -1.18 -0.62
C ALA A 166 -17.74 -1.91 -0.90
N LEU A 167 -16.65 -1.18 -1.16
CA LEU A 167 -15.32 -1.77 -1.36
C LEU A 167 -14.83 -2.53 -0.13
N ARG A 168 -15.12 -2.03 1.08
CA ARG A 168 -14.81 -2.75 2.32
C ARG A 168 -15.59 -4.05 2.44
N ARG A 169 -16.90 -4.06 2.18
CA ARG A 169 -17.69 -5.30 2.20
C ARG A 169 -17.19 -6.32 1.18
N LEU A 170 -16.72 -5.88 0.01
CA LEU A 170 -16.06 -6.75 -0.95
C LEU A 170 -14.76 -7.32 -0.37
N ALA A 171 -13.91 -6.49 0.23
CA ALA A 171 -12.67 -6.94 0.88
C ALA A 171 -12.95 -7.99 1.96
N GLU A 172 -13.94 -7.74 2.82
CA GLU A 172 -14.40 -8.68 3.85
C GLU A 172 -14.92 -10.00 3.24
N HIS A 173 -15.67 -9.93 2.13
CA HIS A 173 -16.19 -11.12 1.44
C HIS A 173 -15.07 -12.03 0.91
N TYR A 174 -14.00 -11.45 0.35
CA TYR A 174 -12.87 -12.20 -0.19
C TYR A 174 -11.78 -12.50 0.83
N ASP A 175 -11.98 -12.08 2.09
CA ASP A 175 -10.97 -12.13 3.15
C ASP A 175 -9.67 -11.43 2.68
N VAL A 176 -9.76 -10.11 2.46
CA VAL A 176 -8.64 -9.25 2.05
C VAL A 176 -8.67 -8.01 2.94
N LEU A 177 -7.50 -7.58 3.42
CA LEU A 177 -7.41 -6.33 4.18
C LEU A 177 -7.52 -5.13 3.25
N LYS A 178 -8.35 -4.14 3.63
CA LYS A 178 -8.48 -2.89 2.88
C LYS A 178 -7.61 -1.79 3.50
N GLY A 179 -6.60 -1.36 2.75
CA GLY A 179 -5.79 -0.19 3.06
C GLY A 179 -6.27 1.08 2.37
N MET A 180 -5.86 2.25 2.90
CA MET A 180 -6.05 3.56 2.25
C MET A 180 -4.81 4.43 2.41
N LYS A 181 -4.46 5.21 1.37
CA LYS A 181 -3.27 6.08 1.34
C LYS A 181 -3.61 7.44 0.68
N PRO A 182 -3.94 8.51 1.43
CA PRO A 182 -4.24 8.52 2.86
C PRO A 182 -5.63 7.94 3.19
N ALA A 183 -5.89 7.67 4.46
CA ALA A 183 -7.26 7.44 4.92
C ALA A 183 -8.07 8.75 4.88
N MET A 184 -9.37 8.65 4.58
CA MET A 184 -10.22 9.83 4.57
C MET A 184 -10.46 10.35 5.99
N PRO A 185 -10.48 11.67 6.20
CA PRO A 185 -10.96 12.28 7.43
C PRO A 185 -12.35 11.77 7.79
N GLY A 186 -12.57 11.49 9.08
CA GLY A 186 -13.86 11.03 9.58
C GLY A 186 -14.14 9.52 9.39
N MET A 187 -13.28 8.76 8.72
CA MET A 187 -13.36 7.28 8.70
C MET A 187 -12.87 6.70 10.03
N THR A 188 -13.72 6.73 11.05
CA THR A 188 -13.43 6.21 12.40
C THR A 188 -14.30 4.99 12.74
N GLY A 189 -13.91 4.27 13.79
CA GLY A 189 -14.65 3.11 14.31
C GLY A 189 -14.94 2.07 13.22
N ASP A 190 -16.22 1.71 13.08
CA ASP A 190 -16.66 0.73 12.09
C ASP A 190 -16.50 1.16 10.63
N ASN A 191 -16.16 2.42 10.36
CA ASN A 191 -15.87 2.92 9.01
C ASN A 191 -14.38 3.10 8.75
N ALA A 192 -13.51 2.91 9.74
CA ALA A 192 -12.06 3.00 9.55
C ALA A 192 -11.57 1.94 8.54
N PRO A 193 -10.53 2.25 7.74
CA PRO A 193 -9.84 1.22 6.96
C PRO A 193 -9.13 0.25 7.91
N ASP A 194 -8.84 -0.96 7.44
CA ASP A 194 -8.03 -1.91 8.20
C ASP A 194 -6.64 -1.32 8.44
N LEU A 195 -6.08 -0.72 7.39
CA LEU A 195 -4.77 -0.07 7.37
C LEU A 195 -4.90 1.36 6.85
N SER A 196 -4.31 2.31 7.57
CA SER A 196 -4.27 3.73 7.19
C SER A 196 -2.82 4.12 6.93
N PHE A 197 -2.45 4.33 5.66
CA PHE A 197 -1.12 4.78 5.27
C PHE A 197 -1.11 6.31 5.18
N GLY A 198 -0.09 6.99 5.70
CA GLY A 198 0.00 8.45 5.60
C GLY A 198 0.28 8.93 4.17
N ALA A 199 -0.23 10.11 3.82
CA ALA A 199 0.18 10.85 2.61
C ALA A 199 1.57 11.50 2.76
N ALA A 200 1.99 11.74 4.01
CA ALA A 200 3.29 12.25 4.39
C ALA A 200 3.94 11.33 5.43
N ALA A 201 5.20 11.61 5.77
CA ALA A 201 5.88 10.92 6.85
C ALA A 201 5.13 11.13 8.18
N GLY A 202 4.91 10.05 8.92
CA GLY A 202 4.17 10.09 10.18
C GLY A 202 3.45 8.79 10.50
N LEU A 203 2.95 8.71 11.73
CA LEU A 203 2.20 7.57 12.26
C LEU A 203 0.71 7.75 12.01
N SER A 204 0.06 6.72 11.48
CA SER A 204 -1.37 6.68 11.19
C SER A 204 -2.00 5.45 11.82
N ALA A 205 -3.19 5.60 12.40
CA ALA A 205 -3.92 4.49 13.02
C ALA A 205 -4.94 3.90 12.04
N GLY A 206 -4.80 2.61 11.75
CA GLY A 206 -5.85 1.79 11.16
C GLY A 206 -6.61 1.00 12.22
N ARG A 207 -7.64 0.27 11.80
CA ARG A 207 -8.38 -0.63 12.69
C ARG A 207 -7.51 -1.77 13.20
N SER A 208 -6.63 -2.30 12.34
CA SER A 208 -5.90 -3.55 12.61
C SER A 208 -4.41 -3.36 12.91
N ALA A 209 -3.84 -2.18 12.59
CA ALA A 209 -2.44 -1.88 12.83
C ALA A 209 -2.21 -0.36 12.88
N LEU A 210 -1.10 0.03 13.53
CA LEU A 210 -0.48 1.32 13.29
C LEU A 210 0.40 1.24 12.05
N VAL A 211 0.41 2.28 11.24
CA VAL A 211 1.26 2.38 10.05
C VAL A 211 2.14 3.60 10.16
N LEU A 212 3.44 3.40 10.14
CA LEU A 212 4.43 4.46 10.00
C LEU A 212 4.77 4.61 8.52
N ALA A 213 4.36 5.72 7.93
CA ALA A 213 4.90 6.17 6.65
C ALA A 213 6.22 6.91 6.94
N VAL A 214 7.30 6.51 6.30
CA VAL A 214 8.62 7.14 6.49
C VAL A 214 9.10 7.82 5.22
N ASP A 215 9.84 8.91 5.40
CA ASP A 215 10.70 9.47 4.36
C ASP A 215 12.02 8.70 4.37
N TRP A 216 12.29 7.99 3.28
CA TRP A 216 13.50 7.17 3.16
C TRP A 216 14.75 8.00 2.86
N THR A 217 14.59 9.27 2.49
CA THR A 217 15.70 10.18 2.20
C THR A 217 16.33 10.76 3.48
N ASP A 218 15.57 10.81 4.58
CA ASP A 218 16.02 11.26 5.90
C ASP A 218 16.42 10.08 6.79
N ALA A 219 17.62 9.54 6.57
CA ALA A 219 18.16 8.45 7.38
C ALA A 219 18.31 8.81 8.88
N GLY A 220 18.47 10.11 9.20
CA GLY A 220 18.66 10.58 10.58
C GLY A 220 17.37 10.58 11.40
N GLY A 221 16.26 11.07 10.81
CA GLY A 221 14.93 11.05 11.44
C GLY A 221 14.31 9.65 11.50
N PHE A 222 14.73 8.77 10.59
CA PHE A 222 14.18 7.43 10.41
C PHE A 222 14.17 6.57 11.69
N ALA A 223 15.32 6.44 12.35
CA ALA A 223 15.47 5.55 13.50
C ALA A 223 14.63 6.04 14.71
N ALA A 224 14.60 7.36 14.93
CA ALA A 224 13.79 7.96 15.99
C ALA A 224 12.29 7.74 15.75
N ALA A 225 11.82 7.98 14.52
CA ALA A 225 10.43 7.76 14.14
C ALA A 225 10.02 6.28 14.30
N CYS A 226 10.90 5.35 13.92
CA CYS A 226 10.65 3.91 14.13
C CYS A 226 10.59 3.53 15.61
N ALA A 227 11.48 4.08 16.44
CA ALA A 227 11.48 3.80 17.88
C ALA A 227 10.22 4.34 18.56
N GLU A 228 9.80 5.56 18.24
CA GLU A 228 8.56 6.17 18.73
C GLU A 228 7.33 5.36 18.29
N ALA A 229 7.23 5.02 17.01
CA ALA A 229 6.13 4.23 16.47
C ALA A 229 6.05 2.83 17.09
N ARG A 230 7.20 2.18 17.38
CA ARG A 230 7.23 0.90 18.12
C ARG A 230 6.68 1.06 19.54
N GLY A 231 7.04 2.15 20.22
CA GLY A 231 6.51 2.47 21.55
C GLY A 231 4.99 2.64 21.52
N ALA A 232 4.49 3.44 20.57
CA ALA A 232 3.06 3.66 20.37
C ALA A 232 2.30 2.35 20.04
N ALA A 233 2.86 1.53 19.15
CA ALA A 233 2.27 0.24 18.77
C ALA A 233 2.19 -0.73 19.95
N ARG A 234 3.24 -0.81 20.78
CA ARG A 234 3.23 -1.60 22.01
C ARG A 234 2.17 -1.11 23.01
N GLN A 235 2.04 0.21 23.17
CA GLN A 235 1.04 0.81 24.06
C GLN A 235 -0.40 0.58 23.56
N ALA A 236 -0.62 0.66 22.25
CA ALA A 236 -1.91 0.39 21.63
C ALA A 236 -2.20 -1.12 21.49
N GLU A 237 -1.23 -1.98 21.81
CA GLU A 237 -1.29 -3.44 21.60
C GLU A 237 -1.57 -3.84 20.15
N GLN A 238 -1.14 -3.01 19.20
CA GLN A 238 -1.34 -3.19 17.78
C GLN A 238 -0.02 -3.55 17.06
N PRO A 239 -0.08 -4.33 15.97
CA PRO A 239 1.04 -4.46 15.05
C PRO A 239 1.49 -3.10 14.48
N LEU A 240 2.78 -2.99 14.18
CA LEU A 240 3.34 -1.85 13.47
C LEU A 240 3.70 -2.24 12.03
N ILE A 241 3.13 -1.55 11.06
CA ILE A 241 3.55 -1.62 9.66
C ILE A 241 4.45 -0.41 9.37
N VAL A 242 5.56 -0.63 8.67
CA VAL A 242 6.42 0.44 8.17
C VAL A 242 6.37 0.44 6.65
N SER A 243 6.01 1.57 6.07
CA SER A 243 5.89 1.76 4.62
C SER A 243 6.51 3.09 4.20
N CYS A 244 6.61 3.32 2.89
CA CYS A 244 7.15 4.55 2.33
C CYS A 244 6.05 5.61 2.15
N ALA A 245 6.33 6.84 2.60
CA ALA A 245 5.45 7.98 2.32
C ALA A 245 5.34 8.18 0.79
N VAL A 246 6.48 8.23 0.11
CA VAL A 246 6.59 8.29 -1.36
C VAL A 246 7.16 6.98 -1.89
N ALA A 247 6.66 6.51 -3.05
CA ALA A 247 7.17 5.28 -3.67
C ALA A 247 8.68 5.39 -3.97
N LEU A 248 9.43 4.33 -3.68
CA LEU A 248 10.89 4.32 -3.85
C LEU A 248 11.26 4.11 -5.32
N GLY A 249 12.04 5.04 -5.87
CA GLY A 249 12.41 5.11 -7.28
C GLY A 249 13.85 5.60 -7.52
N GLY A 250 14.00 6.50 -8.49
CA GLY A 250 15.30 7.01 -8.94
C GLY A 250 16.01 7.95 -7.95
N GLU A 251 15.30 8.55 -7.00
CA GLU A 251 15.83 9.66 -6.20
C GLU A 251 16.72 9.24 -5.03
N ILE A 252 16.66 7.97 -4.62
CA ILE A 252 17.41 7.47 -3.46
C ILE A 252 18.38 6.36 -3.86
N GLU A 253 19.60 6.40 -3.34
CA GLU A 253 20.57 5.34 -3.57
C GLU A 253 20.12 4.00 -2.94
N PRO A 254 20.18 2.87 -3.67
CA PRO A 254 19.75 1.57 -3.15
C PRO A 254 20.44 1.18 -1.84
N SER A 255 21.72 1.54 -1.65
CA SER A 255 22.45 1.25 -0.41
C SER A 255 21.80 1.93 0.80
N ARG A 256 21.39 3.20 0.66
CA ARG A 256 20.70 3.95 1.72
C ARG A 256 19.36 3.34 2.10
N CYS A 257 18.59 2.87 1.10
CA CYS A 257 17.35 2.15 1.39
C CYS A 257 17.62 0.88 2.21
N ARG A 258 18.69 0.15 1.88
CA ARG A 258 19.03 -1.08 2.59
C ARG A 258 19.48 -0.80 4.03
N GLU A 259 20.27 0.24 4.25
CA GLU A 259 20.67 0.71 5.58
C GLU A 259 19.46 1.11 6.42
N ALA A 260 18.54 1.90 5.86
CA ALA A 260 17.29 2.26 6.54
C ALA A 260 16.47 1.01 6.91
N ALA A 261 16.29 0.08 5.97
CA ALA A 261 15.58 -1.18 6.24
C ALA A 261 16.25 -2.02 7.34
N ALA A 262 17.59 -2.06 7.37
CA ALA A 262 18.32 -2.75 8.43
C ALA A 262 18.01 -2.15 9.82
N HIS A 263 17.94 -0.82 9.95
CA HIS A 263 17.55 -0.18 11.20
C HIS A 263 16.09 -0.47 11.62
N ILE A 264 15.16 -0.65 10.67
CA ILE A 264 13.80 -1.12 10.98
C ILE A 264 13.81 -2.52 11.58
N MET A 265 14.70 -3.39 11.07
CA MET A 265 14.74 -4.80 11.44
C MET A 265 15.64 -5.07 12.65
N GLU A 266 16.59 -4.19 12.95
CA GLU A 266 17.45 -4.31 14.11
C GLU A 266 16.59 -4.31 15.40
N ARG A 267 16.67 -5.46 16.07
CA ARG A 267 15.95 -5.83 17.29
C ARG A 267 16.67 -5.27 18.52
N VAL A 268 16.84 -3.94 18.60
CA VAL A 268 17.29 -3.33 19.85
C VAL A 268 16.29 -3.63 20.96
#